data_AF-A0AA37P7E0-F1
#
_entry.id   AF-A0AA37P7E0-F1
#
_cell.length_a   1.000
_cell.length_b   1.000
_cell.length_c   1.000
_cell.angle_alpha   90.00
_cell.angle_beta   90.00
_cell.angle_gamma   90.00
#
_symmetry.space_group_name_H-M   'P 1'
#
loop_
_entity.id
_entity.type
_entity.pdbx_description
1 polymer ?
#
loop_
_entity_poly.entity_id
_entity_poly.type
_entity_poly.pdbx_seq_one_letter_code
_entity_poly.pdbx_strand_id
1 'polypeptide(L)'
;MWGSKLSAVLSALSLTHSAAPATELEQVATESNVKQVAIIGAGAGGSSTAYYLQKFAEAEGFPVNITVFERTDRIGGRTLTIDAYNNPLEPVELGASIFIEANHILYNASVNFGLPLKEPESGSDGFLGIWDGENFVFTQDDNSWQWWNLAKLFWKYGTAPYKAQKLVQSTVATFLQLYEKPHFPFRSLTQRVFELDLLKATSVTGEQFLANNDISELFAHDIIQAATRVNYASNLKHIHGLETMVSLAPEGARQVIGGNWQIFATMLHRSNATVQRNTSVTSIALKPGPSSSKYLLSTKGAHSEADAEADQYPIAFDNVVIATPWQYGDISVSENLFQKKIDEIPYNKLHVTLFASPFRLSPEYFGLEAGSKAPDSVLTTLNPSDDPKPGSEGAGKAGFYSVSTLRTVTNPNTLKDEFLYKIFSPEKVTAEFLSKLLGVEVPESIVSVQKTEEGSTRTDPILRDGLYYLSGIESFISCMETSSLMGMNIARLIADDFSDLEEKLEKVESDNAQEVVGQAEREAPVADEL
;
A
#
# COMPACT_ATOMS: atom_id res chain seq x y z
N MET A 1 40.49 -20.17 -42.30
CA MET A 1 41.23 -18.96 -42.73
C MET A 1 41.31 -18.05 -41.52
N TRP A 2 42.43 -18.15 -40.77
CA TRP A 2 43.42 -17.06 -40.56
C TRP A 2 42.85 -15.93 -39.68
N GLY A 3 43.36 -15.57 -38.49
CA GLY A 3 44.48 -15.96 -37.62
C GLY A 3 44.36 -15.09 -36.33
N SER A 4 44.53 -15.61 -35.10
CA SER A 4 45.81 -15.73 -34.36
C SER A 4 46.50 -14.35 -34.16
N LYS A 5 46.94 -13.85 -32.99
CA LYS A 5 47.54 -14.45 -31.77
C LYS A 5 47.92 -13.34 -30.77
N LEU A 6 48.07 -13.70 -29.48
CA LEU A 6 49.13 -13.38 -28.48
C LEU A 6 48.49 -13.65 -27.08
N SER A 7 48.72 -14.73 -26.30
CA SER A 7 49.93 -15.47 -25.82
C SER A 7 50.86 -14.58 -24.98
N ALA A 8 51.38 -14.89 -23.79
CA ALA A 8 51.54 -16.09 -22.93
C ALA A 8 51.75 -15.58 -21.46
N VAL A 9 51.70 -16.33 -20.35
CA VAL A 9 52.64 -17.37 -19.83
C VAL A 9 51.96 -18.05 -18.62
N LEU A 10 51.52 -19.32 -18.72
CA LEU A 10 52.10 -20.57 -18.16
C LEU A 10 52.50 -20.62 -16.66
N SER A 11 51.62 -21.26 -15.89
CA SER A 11 51.77 -22.49 -15.07
C SER A 11 53.09 -22.90 -14.40
N ALA A 12 52.86 -23.36 -13.15
CA ALA A 12 53.46 -24.50 -12.45
C ALA A 12 54.78 -24.29 -11.70
N LEU A 13 54.69 -24.42 -10.36
CA LEU A 13 55.68 -25.07 -9.51
C LEU A 13 54.98 -25.54 -8.22
N SER A 14 54.97 -26.85 -8.00
CA SER A 14 54.56 -27.53 -6.77
C SER A 14 55.80 -28.02 -6.00
N LEU A 15 55.60 -28.26 -4.69
CA LEU A 15 56.48 -28.88 -3.65
C LEU A 15 57.23 -27.84 -2.78
N THR A 16 56.93 -27.62 -1.50
CA THR A 16 57.16 -28.53 -0.35
C THR A 16 56.69 -27.86 0.97
N HIS A 17 56.46 -28.67 2.02
CA HIS A 17 55.94 -28.36 3.36
C HIS A 17 56.77 -27.38 4.21
N SER A 18 56.09 -26.57 5.04
CA SER A 18 56.33 -26.51 6.49
C SER A 18 55.13 -25.89 7.22
N ALA A 19 54.56 -26.63 8.18
CA ALA A 19 53.57 -26.13 9.12
C ALA A 19 54.27 -25.38 10.27
N ALA A 20 53.78 -24.18 10.59
CA ALA A 20 54.09 -23.41 11.81
C ALA A 20 52.94 -22.40 12.05
N PRO A 21 52.73 -21.94 13.30
CA PRO A 21 51.43 -21.95 13.97
C PRO A 21 50.52 -20.78 13.62
N ALA A 22 49.21 -21.03 13.81
CA ALA A 22 48.15 -20.04 13.80
C ALA A 22 48.51 -18.86 14.71
N THR A 23 48.77 -17.71 14.11
CA THR A 23 48.73 -16.42 14.78
C THR A 23 47.31 -15.91 14.60
N GLU A 24 46.59 -15.73 15.70
CA GLU A 24 45.34 -14.99 15.74
C GLU A 24 45.58 -13.63 15.10
N LEU A 25 45.12 -13.47 13.86
CA LEU A 25 44.89 -12.15 13.31
C LEU A 25 43.65 -11.64 14.04
N GLU A 26 43.87 -10.74 15.00
CA GLU A 26 42.84 -9.78 15.40
C GLU A 26 42.30 -9.16 14.10
N GLN A 27 41.13 -9.63 13.67
CA GLN A 27 40.32 -8.94 12.69
C GLN A 27 39.92 -7.63 13.35
N VAL A 28 40.69 -6.58 13.09
CA VAL A 28 40.15 -5.22 13.10
C VAL A 28 39.05 -5.24 12.04
N ALA A 29 37.84 -5.54 12.46
CA ALA A 29 36.66 -5.45 11.63
C ALA A 29 36.51 -3.98 11.27
N THR A 30 37.05 -3.58 10.12
CA THR A 30 36.64 -2.35 9.46
C THR A 30 35.16 -2.53 9.16
N GLU A 31 34.30 -2.01 10.03
CA GLU A 31 32.87 -1.95 9.75
C GLU A 31 32.71 -1.27 8.39
N SER A 32 31.99 -1.92 7.49
CA SER A 32 31.70 -1.32 6.20
C SER A 32 30.91 -0.04 6.44
N ASN A 33 31.34 1.08 5.85
CA ASN A 33 30.59 2.34 5.91
C ASN A 33 29.23 2.24 5.18
N VAL A 34 28.97 1.15 4.45
CA VAL A 34 27.70 0.92 3.75
C VAL A 34 26.64 0.44 4.72
N LYS A 35 25.55 1.20 4.87
CA LYS A 35 24.40 0.83 5.70
C LYS A 35 23.56 -0.23 5.01
N GLN A 36 23.30 -1.35 5.68
CA GLN A 36 22.53 -2.47 5.13
C GLN A 36 21.07 -2.38 5.59
N VAL A 37 20.13 -2.22 4.67
CA VAL A 37 18.69 -2.09 5.00
C VAL A 37 17.89 -3.21 4.33
N ALA A 38 17.11 -3.94 5.13
CA ALA A 38 16.15 -4.93 4.65
C ALA A 38 14.73 -4.36 4.64
N ILE A 39 13.97 -4.65 3.60
CA ILE A 39 12.55 -4.29 3.48
C ILE A 39 11.75 -5.56 3.18
N ILE A 40 10.73 -5.85 3.98
CA ILE A 40 9.93 -7.08 3.88
C ILE A 40 8.57 -6.76 3.25
N GLY A 41 8.46 -6.93 1.94
CA GLY A 41 7.28 -6.69 1.11
C GLY A 41 7.54 -5.68 -0.01
N ALA A 42 7.26 -6.05 -1.26
CA ALA A 42 7.41 -5.19 -2.44
C ALA A 42 6.10 -4.48 -2.84
N GLY A 43 5.24 -4.18 -1.85
CA GLY A 43 4.02 -3.39 -2.05
C GLY A 43 4.30 -1.88 -2.14
N ALA A 44 3.24 -1.08 -2.05
CA ALA A 44 3.31 0.38 -2.10
C ALA A 44 4.29 0.97 -1.07
N GLY A 45 4.13 0.56 0.20
CA GLY A 45 5.00 1.03 1.29
C GLY A 45 6.46 0.64 1.12
N GLY A 46 6.76 -0.65 0.90
CA GLY A 46 8.14 -1.11 0.79
C GLY A 46 8.87 -0.58 -0.45
N SER A 47 8.18 -0.48 -1.58
CA SER A 47 8.75 0.12 -2.81
C SER A 47 9.01 1.62 -2.63
N SER A 48 8.09 2.33 -1.97
CA SER A 48 8.28 3.74 -1.62
C SER A 48 9.46 3.92 -0.66
N THR A 49 9.57 3.09 0.39
CA THR A 49 10.72 3.13 1.32
C THR A 49 12.04 2.97 0.59
N ALA A 50 12.18 1.96 -0.28
CA ALA A 50 13.42 1.75 -1.03
C ALA A 50 13.77 2.97 -1.88
N TYR A 51 12.80 3.49 -2.63
CA TYR A 51 12.99 4.64 -3.54
C TYR A 51 13.36 5.93 -2.83
N TYR A 52 12.65 6.28 -1.75
CA TYR A 52 12.95 7.50 -1.01
C TYR A 52 14.21 7.37 -0.15
N LEU A 53 14.51 6.18 0.39
CA LEU A 53 15.73 5.96 1.16
C LEU A 53 16.97 6.14 0.28
N GLN A 54 16.97 5.57 -0.92
CA GLN A 54 18.04 5.78 -1.89
C GLN A 54 18.23 7.27 -2.20
N LYS A 55 17.14 8.01 -2.40
CA LYS A 55 17.19 9.46 -2.67
C LYS A 55 17.72 10.28 -1.50
N PHE A 56 17.29 9.99 -0.27
CA PHE A 56 17.79 10.71 0.91
C PHE A 56 19.26 10.39 1.16
N ALA A 57 19.67 9.13 1.00
CA ALA A 57 21.06 8.72 1.08
C ALA A 57 21.95 9.44 0.06
N GLU A 58 21.51 9.56 -1.19
CA GLU A 58 22.21 10.33 -2.22
C GLU A 58 22.31 11.83 -1.89
N ALA A 59 21.24 12.40 -1.35
CA ALA A 59 21.20 13.82 -0.98
C ALA A 59 22.11 14.15 0.21
N GLU A 60 22.28 13.21 1.14
CA GLU A 60 23.07 13.37 2.37
C GLU A 60 24.48 12.79 2.26
N GLY A 61 24.77 12.02 1.20
CA GLY A 61 26.11 11.56 0.89
C GLY A 61 26.55 10.28 1.59
N PHE A 62 25.64 9.49 2.17
CA PHE A 62 25.98 8.21 2.80
C PHE A 62 25.63 7.01 1.90
N PRO A 63 26.47 5.96 1.84
CA PRO A 63 26.18 4.78 1.04
C PRO A 63 25.19 3.84 1.74
N VAL A 64 24.14 3.44 1.03
CA VAL A 64 23.14 2.47 1.48
C VAL A 64 23.06 1.29 0.51
N ASN A 65 22.86 0.09 1.03
CA ASN A 65 22.52 -1.09 0.26
C ASN A 65 21.18 -1.64 0.73
N ILE A 66 20.21 -1.69 -0.19
CA ILE A 66 18.81 -2.00 0.10
C ILE A 66 18.49 -3.38 -0.47
N THR A 67 18.01 -4.29 0.38
CA THR A 67 17.46 -5.59 -0.04
C THR A 67 15.96 -5.65 0.25
N VAL A 68 15.16 -5.94 -0.78
CA VAL A 68 13.71 -6.06 -0.66
C VAL A 68 13.31 -7.52 -0.84
N PHE A 69 12.62 -8.10 0.15
CA PHE A 69 12.12 -9.47 0.12
C PHE A 69 10.64 -9.47 -0.24
N GLU A 70 10.25 -10.27 -1.23
CA GLU A 70 8.87 -10.41 -1.68
C GLU A 70 8.50 -11.89 -1.78
N ARG A 71 7.47 -12.29 -1.04
CA ARG A 71 7.02 -13.69 -0.96
C ARG A 71 6.46 -14.22 -2.27
N THR A 72 5.95 -13.34 -3.13
CA THR A 72 5.39 -13.69 -4.43
C THR A 72 6.38 -13.41 -5.57
N ASP A 73 5.96 -13.71 -6.79
CA ASP A 73 6.68 -13.39 -8.03
C ASP A 73 6.37 -11.96 -8.55
N ARG A 74 5.49 -11.22 -7.88
CA ARG A 74 4.98 -9.91 -8.33
C ARG A 74 5.42 -8.76 -7.42
N ILE A 75 5.55 -7.57 -8.02
CA ILE A 75 5.73 -6.30 -7.30
C ILE A 75 4.39 -5.56 -7.31
N GLY A 76 4.13 -4.76 -6.27
CA GLY A 76 2.96 -3.89 -6.17
C GLY A 76 1.95 -4.31 -5.10
N GLY A 77 2.15 -5.47 -4.47
CA GLY A 77 1.30 -5.96 -3.38
C GLY A 77 -0.15 -6.13 -3.81
N ARG A 78 -1.04 -5.28 -3.28
CA ARG A 78 -2.49 -5.28 -3.59
C ARG A 78 -2.86 -4.58 -4.90
N THR A 79 -1.92 -3.93 -5.57
CA THR A 79 -2.12 -3.51 -6.97
C THR A 79 -1.99 -4.74 -7.86
N LEU A 80 -3.13 -5.28 -8.26
CA LEU A 80 -3.20 -6.50 -9.06
C LEU A 80 -3.98 -6.20 -10.33
N THR A 81 -3.25 -6.22 -11.44
CA THR A 81 -3.83 -6.16 -12.78
C THR A 81 -4.00 -7.58 -13.31
N ILE A 82 -5.18 -7.87 -13.83
CA ILE A 82 -5.47 -9.13 -14.53
C ILE A 82 -5.91 -8.82 -15.96
N ASP A 83 -5.73 -9.78 -16.85
CA ASP A 83 -6.04 -9.61 -18.26
C ASP A 83 -7.39 -10.25 -18.60
N ALA A 84 -8.32 -9.48 -19.16
CA ALA A 84 -9.58 -10.04 -19.62
C ALA A 84 -9.32 -11.08 -20.72
N TYR A 85 -9.93 -12.27 -20.58
CA TYR A 85 -9.64 -13.45 -21.41
C TYR A 85 -8.16 -13.85 -21.51
N ASN A 86 -7.33 -13.49 -20.51
CA ASN A 86 -5.87 -13.67 -20.56
C ASN A 86 -5.21 -12.98 -21.77
N ASN A 87 -5.82 -11.89 -22.26
CA ASN A 87 -5.25 -11.05 -23.32
C ASN A 87 -4.49 -9.86 -22.69
N PRO A 88 -3.14 -9.79 -22.79
CA PRO A 88 -2.35 -8.70 -22.21
C PRO A 88 -2.68 -7.30 -22.75
N LEU A 89 -3.41 -7.21 -23.86
CA LEU A 89 -3.91 -5.94 -24.40
C LEU A 89 -5.19 -5.46 -23.70
N GLU A 90 -5.79 -6.30 -22.85
CA GLU A 90 -7.01 -6.01 -22.11
C GLU A 90 -6.81 -6.04 -20.58
N PRO A 91 -5.86 -5.25 -20.03
CA PRO A 91 -5.60 -5.23 -18.60
C PRO A 91 -6.76 -4.59 -17.82
N VAL A 92 -6.99 -5.09 -16.61
CA VAL A 92 -8.05 -4.65 -15.69
C VAL A 92 -7.49 -4.64 -14.27
N GLU A 93 -7.62 -3.51 -13.57
CA GLU A 93 -7.26 -3.46 -12.15
C GLU A 93 -8.31 -4.15 -11.30
N LEU A 94 -7.90 -5.13 -10.50
CA LEU A 94 -8.78 -5.82 -9.57
C LEU A 94 -9.09 -4.94 -8.35
N GLY A 95 -8.07 -4.31 -7.76
CA GLY A 95 -8.18 -3.37 -6.65
C GLY A 95 -7.29 -2.16 -6.87
N ALA A 96 -7.26 -1.22 -5.91
CA ALA A 96 -6.37 -0.05 -5.95
C ALA A 96 -6.37 0.64 -7.33
N SER A 97 -7.55 0.81 -7.90
CA SER A 97 -7.72 1.02 -9.34
C SER A 97 -7.47 2.46 -9.77
N ILE A 98 -7.50 3.42 -8.84
CA ILE A 98 -7.40 4.85 -9.14
C ILE A 98 -6.53 5.60 -8.13
N PHE A 99 -6.02 6.75 -8.54
CA PHE A 99 -5.43 7.79 -7.70
C PHE A 99 -5.73 9.17 -8.30
N ILE A 100 -5.55 10.25 -7.54
CA ILE A 100 -5.78 11.64 -7.96
C ILE A 100 -4.52 12.49 -7.86
N GLU A 101 -4.56 13.71 -8.39
CA GLU A 101 -3.44 14.66 -8.32
C GLU A 101 -3.04 14.98 -6.87
N ALA A 102 -4.00 15.02 -5.94
CA ALA A 102 -3.73 15.21 -4.50
C ALA A 102 -2.98 14.02 -3.86
N ASN A 103 -2.87 12.88 -4.54
CA ASN A 103 -1.95 11.80 -4.16
C ASN A 103 -0.55 12.14 -4.69
N HIS A 104 0.11 13.06 -4.00
CA HIS A 104 1.39 13.64 -4.44
C HIS A 104 2.46 12.59 -4.74
N ILE A 105 2.54 11.49 -3.99
CA ILE A 105 3.56 10.47 -4.22
C ILE A 105 3.26 9.71 -5.50
N LEU A 106 2.06 9.13 -5.64
CA LEU A 106 1.69 8.33 -6.82
C LEU A 106 1.64 9.18 -8.10
N TYR A 107 1.03 10.37 -8.02
CA TYR A 107 0.88 11.24 -9.19
C TYR A 107 2.23 11.75 -9.67
N ASN A 108 3.04 12.31 -8.77
CA ASN A 108 4.37 12.81 -9.17
C ASN A 108 5.28 11.67 -9.59
N ALA A 109 5.22 10.49 -8.96
CA ALA A 109 5.96 9.33 -9.42
C ALA A 109 5.58 8.96 -10.85
N SER A 110 4.28 8.86 -11.16
CA SER A 110 3.80 8.54 -12.50
C SER A 110 4.30 9.52 -13.55
N VAL A 111 4.20 10.83 -13.28
CA VAL A 111 4.70 11.89 -14.16
C VAL A 111 6.22 11.81 -14.32
N ASN A 112 6.98 11.73 -13.23
CA ASN A 112 8.45 11.67 -13.24
C ASN A 112 9.00 10.38 -13.87
N PHE A 113 8.20 9.32 -13.88
CA PHE A 113 8.56 8.04 -14.47
C PHE A 113 8.18 7.96 -15.95
N GLY A 114 7.41 8.92 -16.46
CA GLY A 114 6.88 8.89 -17.82
C GLY A 114 5.85 7.78 -18.02
N LEU A 115 5.14 7.39 -16.95
CA LEU A 115 4.09 6.38 -17.02
C LEU A 115 2.83 7.02 -17.65
N PRO A 116 2.31 6.48 -18.76
CA PRO A 116 1.14 7.05 -19.40
C PRO A 116 -0.11 6.85 -18.54
N LEU A 117 -0.89 7.92 -18.39
CA LEU A 117 -2.11 7.95 -17.58
C LEU A 117 -3.35 7.91 -18.46
N LYS A 118 -4.41 7.27 -17.96
CA LYS A 118 -5.76 7.31 -18.51
C LYS A 118 -6.77 7.66 -17.43
N GLU A 119 -7.96 8.06 -17.86
CA GLU A 119 -9.12 8.14 -16.98
C GLU A 119 -9.61 6.73 -16.63
N PRO A 120 -10.19 6.52 -15.43
CA PRO A 120 -10.79 5.26 -15.07
C PRO A 120 -11.89 4.87 -16.04
N GLU A 121 -12.09 3.57 -16.19
CA GLU A 121 -13.09 3.04 -17.09
C GLU A 121 -14.51 3.30 -16.55
N SER A 122 -15.35 3.85 -17.41
CA SER A 122 -16.78 4.01 -17.20
C SER A 122 -17.52 3.46 -18.42
N GLY A 123 -18.58 2.69 -18.17
CA GLY A 123 -19.42 2.12 -19.22
C GLY A 123 -19.90 3.17 -20.23
N SER A 124 -20.19 2.72 -21.45
CA SER A 124 -20.41 3.60 -22.60
C SER A 124 -21.60 4.54 -22.48
N ASP A 125 -22.60 4.23 -21.64
CA ASP A 125 -23.86 4.99 -21.66
C ASP A 125 -23.98 5.97 -20.48
N GLY A 126 -22.95 6.09 -19.63
CA GLY A 126 -22.82 7.15 -18.61
C GLY A 126 -23.98 7.22 -17.61
N PHE A 127 -24.66 6.09 -17.36
CA PHE A 127 -25.83 6.03 -16.49
C PHE A 127 -25.50 5.39 -15.14
N LEU A 128 -25.52 6.20 -14.09
CA LEU A 128 -25.27 5.83 -12.70
C LEU A 128 -26.58 5.75 -11.90
N GLY A 129 -26.72 4.70 -11.11
CA GLY A 129 -27.77 4.56 -10.10
C GLY A 129 -27.21 4.25 -8.71
N ILE A 130 -27.82 4.80 -7.67
CA ILE A 130 -27.59 4.38 -6.29
C ILE A 130 -28.83 3.63 -5.81
N TRP A 131 -28.65 2.36 -5.47
CA TRP A 131 -29.71 1.42 -5.15
C TRP A 131 -29.67 1.01 -3.68
N ASP A 132 -30.81 0.98 -3.00
CA ASP A 132 -30.90 0.63 -1.58
C ASP A 132 -31.25 -0.85 -1.33
N GLY A 133 -31.30 -1.67 -2.39
CA GLY A 133 -31.80 -3.06 -2.32
C GLY A 133 -33.25 -3.23 -2.78
N GLU A 134 -34.00 -2.14 -2.93
CA GLU A 134 -35.38 -2.15 -3.43
C GLU A 134 -35.61 -1.04 -4.46
N ASN A 135 -35.13 0.18 -4.20
CA ASN A 135 -35.37 1.37 -5.00
C ASN A 135 -34.06 2.08 -5.35
N PHE A 136 -34.05 2.76 -6.50
CA PHE A 136 -33.01 3.74 -6.80
C PHE A 136 -33.29 5.04 -6.02
N VAL A 137 -32.44 5.33 -5.04
CA VAL A 137 -32.53 6.57 -4.27
C VAL A 137 -31.95 7.76 -5.04
N PHE A 138 -31.02 7.53 -5.96
CA PHE A 138 -30.46 8.56 -6.80
C PHE A 138 -30.07 8.00 -8.16
N THR A 139 -30.20 8.82 -9.21
CA THR A 139 -29.75 8.48 -10.56
C THR A 139 -29.13 9.69 -11.24
N GLN A 140 -28.10 9.44 -12.04
CA GLN A 140 -27.43 10.44 -12.86
C GLN A 140 -27.18 9.84 -14.25
N ASP A 141 -27.61 10.56 -15.29
CA ASP A 141 -27.34 10.21 -16.68
C ASP A 141 -26.47 11.30 -17.28
N ASP A 142 -25.25 10.96 -17.68
CA ASP A 142 -24.28 11.92 -18.24
C ASP A 142 -24.67 12.40 -19.64
N ASN A 143 -25.62 11.73 -20.31
CA ASN A 143 -26.25 12.24 -21.52
C ASN A 143 -27.25 13.36 -21.23
N SER A 144 -27.68 13.51 -19.97
CA SER A 144 -28.46 14.66 -19.54
C SER A 144 -27.56 15.87 -19.32
N TRP A 145 -28.13 17.07 -19.46
CA TRP A 145 -27.38 18.30 -19.25
C TRP A 145 -26.84 18.37 -17.81
N GLN A 146 -25.53 18.62 -17.64
CA GLN A 146 -24.85 18.63 -16.34
C GLN A 146 -25.54 19.53 -15.30
N TRP A 147 -26.05 20.69 -15.71
CA TRP A 147 -26.78 21.60 -14.82
C TRP A 147 -28.10 21.00 -14.31
N TRP A 148 -28.72 20.09 -15.06
CA TRP A 148 -29.90 19.35 -14.61
C TRP A 148 -29.48 18.29 -13.58
N ASN A 149 -28.41 17.53 -13.79
CA ASN A 149 -27.91 16.63 -12.74
C ASN A 149 -27.57 17.40 -11.43
N LEU A 150 -27.00 18.60 -11.57
CA LEU A 150 -26.74 19.50 -10.44
C LEU A 150 -28.04 20.01 -9.78
N ALA A 151 -29.03 20.43 -10.57
CA ALA A 151 -30.31 20.90 -10.06
C ALA A 151 -31.09 19.78 -9.33
N LYS A 152 -31.07 18.54 -9.85
CA LYS A 152 -31.59 17.32 -9.17
C LYS A 152 -30.99 17.18 -7.78
N LEU A 153 -29.66 17.30 -7.71
CA LEU A 153 -28.90 17.13 -6.47
C LEU A 153 -29.28 18.21 -5.44
N PHE A 154 -29.24 19.49 -5.81
CA PHE A 154 -29.59 20.58 -4.91
C PHE A 154 -31.09 20.64 -4.57
N TRP A 155 -31.96 20.20 -5.48
CA TRP A 155 -33.40 20.11 -5.23
C TRP A 155 -33.71 19.07 -4.15
N LYS A 156 -33.09 17.89 -4.24
CA LYS A 156 -33.32 16.80 -3.28
C LYS A 156 -32.59 17.01 -1.95
N TYR A 157 -31.36 17.50 -2.00
CA TYR A 157 -30.46 17.53 -0.83
C TYR A 157 -30.20 18.93 -0.27
N GLY A 158 -30.81 19.97 -0.85
CA GLY A 158 -30.57 21.35 -0.44
C GLY A 158 -29.09 21.73 -0.57
N THR A 159 -28.55 22.40 0.45
CA THR A 159 -27.13 22.86 0.45
C THR A 159 -26.13 21.81 0.95
N ALA A 160 -26.59 20.60 1.29
CA ALA A 160 -25.72 19.53 1.81
C ALA A 160 -24.54 19.18 0.87
N PRO A 161 -24.70 19.09 -0.48
CA PRO A 161 -23.59 18.82 -1.37
C PRO A 161 -22.45 19.85 -1.27
N TYR A 162 -22.81 21.13 -1.21
CA TYR A 162 -21.84 22.23 -1.07
C TYR A 162 -21.11 22.20 0.27
N LYS A 163 -21.85 21.98 1.37
CA LYS A 163 -21.24 21.84 2.70
C LYS A 163 -20.29 20.63 2.76
N ALA A 164 -20.69 19.50 2.17
CA ALA A 164 -19.87 18.30 2.12
C ALA A 164 -18.58 18.52 1.31
N GLN A 165 -18.67 19.15 0.14
CA GLN A 165 -17.47 19.45 -0.66
C GLN A 165 -16.49 20.36 0.11
N LYS A 166 -16.99 21.39 0.80
CA LYS A 166 -16.17 22.23 1.66
C LYS A 166 -15.52 21.46 2.81
N LEU A 167 -16.28 20.56 3.45
CA LEU A 167 -15.78 19.73 4.54
C LEU A 167 -14.67 18.79 4.04
N VAL A 168 -14.88 18.12 2.90
CA VAL A 168 -13.87 17.28 2.23
C VAL A 168 -12.61 18.08 1.94
N GLN A 169 -12.72 19.24 1.28
CA GLN A 169 -11.58 20.09 0.96
C GLN A 169 -10.79 20.51 2.21
N SER A 170 -11.48 20.95 3.26
CA SER A 170 -10.81 21.36 4.50
C SER A 170 -10.12 20.19 5.22
N THR A 171 -10.75 19.01 5.25
CA THR A 171 -10.21 17.82 5.90
C THR A 171 -9.02 17.26 5.13
N VAL A 172 -9.11 17.21 3.79
CA VAL A 172 -8.00 16.81 2.91
C VAL A 172 -6.83 17.79 3.03
N ALA A 173 -7.09 19.10 3.05
CA ALA A 173 -6.04 20.11 3.23
C ALA A 173 -5.30 19.95 4.56
N THR A 174 -6.00 19.64 5.65
CA THR A 174 -5.37 19.31 6.95
C THR A 174 -4.55 18.03 6.86
N PHE A 175 -5.08 16.97 6.23
CA PHE A 175 -4.35 15.72 6.03
C PHE A 175 -3.05 15.92 5.22
N LEU A 176 -3.09 16.75 4.17
CA LEU A 176 -1.92 17.03 3.32
C LEU A 176 -0.77 17.74 4.07
N GLN A 177 -1.02 18.33 5.25
CA GLN A 177 0.05 18.88 6.07
C GLN A 177 1.02 17.80 6.59
N LEU A 178 0.63 16.52 6.59
CA LEU A 178 1.51 15.39 6.94
C LEU A 178 2.70 15.23 5.97
N TYR A 179 2.65 15.84 4.78
CA TYR A 179 3.72 15.80 3.79
C TYR A 179 4.75 16.92 4.00
N GLU A 180 4.44 17.92 4.83
CA GLU A 180 5.17 19.18 4.91
C GLU A 180 5.85 19.36 6.28
N LYS A 181 6.91 20.17 6.33
CA LYS A 181 7.48 20.63 7.60
C LYS A 181 6.47 21.55 8.31
N PRO A 182 6.34 21.48 9.65
CA PRO A 182 7.14 20.70 10.61
C PRO A 182 6.58 19.30 10.92
N HIS A 183 5.55 18.84 10.21
CA HIS A 183 4.86 17.59 10.51
C HIS A 183 5.53 16.36 9.89
N PHE A 184 6.30 16.55 8.82
CA PHE A 184 7.15 15.54 8.20
C PHE A 184 8.64 15.72 8.58
N PRO A 185 9.38 14.63 8.88
CA PRO A 185 8.89 13.29 9.15
C PRO A 185 8.23 13.20 10.54
N PHE A 186 7.67 12.03 10.86
CA PHE A 186 7.02 11.77 12.13
C PHE A 186 7.26 10.36 12.65
N ARG A 187 7.65 10.26 13.93
CA ARG A 187 7.80 8.99 14.64
C ARG A 187 6.49 8.41 15.17
N SER A 188 5.48 9.27 15.38
CA SER A 188 4.16 8.88 15.90
C SER A 188 3.05 9.50 15.05
N LEU A 189 2.33 8.66 14.32
CA LEU A 189 1.15 9.09 13.57
C LEU A 189 0.08 9.63 14.54
N THR A 190 -0.13 8.95 15.67
CA THR A 190 -1.06 9.39 16.72
C THR A 190 -0.77 10.81 17.21
N GLN A 191 0.52 11.15 17.39
CA GLN A 191 0.93 12.50 17.77
C GLN A 191 0.58 13.52 16.66
N ARG A 192 0.88 13.21 15.39
CA ARG A 192 0.54 14.12 14.29
C ARG A 192 -0.96 14.28 14.09
N VAL A 193 -1.74 13.22 14.28
CA VAL A 193 -3.20 13.27 14.25
C VAL A 193 -3.73 14.18 15.35
N PHE A 194 -3.13 14.17 16.54
CA PHE A 194 -3.46 15.11 17.62
C PHE A 194 -3.07 16.55 17.27
N GLU A 195 -1.83 16.79 16.81
CA GLU A 195 -1.32 18.13 16.48
C GLU A 195 -2.08 18.80 15.34
N LEU A 196 -2.54 18.03 14.36
CA LEU A 196 -3.31 18.50 13.21
C LEU A 196 -4.83 18.57 13.50
N ASP A 197 -5.26 18.33 14.75
CA ASP A 197 -6.68 18.30 15.15
C ASP A 197 -7.53 17.30 14.34
N LEU A 198 -6.90 16.28 13.75
CA LEU A 198 -7.55 15.23 12.96
C LEU A 198 -8.30 14.22 13.85
N LEU A 199 -8.06 14.23 15.16
CA LEU A 199 -8.82 13.41 16.11
C LEU A 199 -10.32 13.62 16.03
N LYS A 200 -10.78 14.84 15.74
CA LYS A 200 -12.21 15.14 15.55
C LYS A 200 -12.84 14.35 14.40
N ALA A 201 -12.03 13.97 13.40
CA ALA A 201 -12.45 13.19 12.25
C ALA A 201 -12.15 11.70 12.41
N THR A 202 -11.21 11.29 13.27
CA THR A 202 -10.83 9.87 13.42
C THR A 202 -11.36 9.19 14.67
N SER A 203 -11.87 9.95 15.64
CA SER A 203 -12.41 9.42 16.92
C SER A 203 -13.92 9.19 16.92
N VAL A 204 -14.61 9.55 15.83
CA VAL A 204 -16.06 9.40 15.66
C VAL A 204 -16.35 8.70 14.34
N THR A 205 -17.54 8.10 14.25
CA THR A 205 -18.00 7.46 13.01
C THR A 205 -18.23 8.50 11.90
N GLY A 206 -18.27 8.07 10.65
CA GLY A 206 -18.58 8.90 9.50
C GLY A 206 -19.94 9.56 9.64
N GLU A 207 -20.93 8.80 10.12
CA GLU A 207 -22.27 9.31 10.43
C GLU A 207 -22.22 10.46 11.45
N GLN A 208 -21.54 10.24 12.58
CA GLN A 208 -21.39 11.26 13.63
C GLN A 208 -20.61 12.48 13.13
N PHE A 209 -19.54 12.27 12.37
CA PHE A 209 -18.73 13.34 11.82
C PHE A 209 -19.53 14.22 10.86
N LEU A 210 -20.32 13.62 9.97
CA LEU A 210 -21.19 14.32 9.03
C LEU A 210 -22.29 15.11 9.77
N ALA A 211 -22.93 14.49 10.77
CA ALA A 211 -23.95 15.14 11.58
C ALA A 211 -23.38 16.35 12.36
N ASN A 212 -22.20 16.20 12.96
CA ASN A 212 -21.49 17.27 13.68
C ASN A 212 -21.08 18.45 12.78
N ASN A 213 -21.11 18.28 11.46
CA ASN A 213 -20.79 19.31 10.47
C ASN A 213 -22.02 19.74 9.63
N ASP A 214 -23.23 19.54 10.18
CA ASP A 214 -24.51 19.95 9.59
C ASP A 214 -24.76 19.41 8.16
N ILE A 215 -24.25 18.21 7.87
CA ILE A 215 -24.59 17.45 6.67
C ILE A 215 -25.86 16.65 6.95
N SER A 216 -26.89 16.83 6.11
CA SER A 216 -28.18 16.18 6.29
C SER A 216 -28.06 14.66 6.21
N GLU A 217 -28.78 13.95 7.08
CA GLU A 217 -28.88 12.48 7.09
C GLU A 217 -29.24 11.91 5.71
N LEU A 218 -30.18 12.54 5.00
CA LEU A 218 -30.60 12.07 3.67
C LEU A 218 -29.45 12.08 2.63
N PHE A 219 -28.63 13.14 2.60
CA PHE A 219 -27.46 13.21 1.71
C PHE A 219 -26.34 12.27 2.15
N ALA A 220 -26.13 12.15 3.47
CA ALA A 220 -25.17 11.20 4.03
C ALA A 220 -25.55 9.77 3.64
N HIS A 221 -26.81 9.40 3.81
CA HIS A 221 -27.38 8.10 3.48
C HIS A 221 -27.32 7.82 1.98
N ASP A 222 -27.87 8.69 1.14
CA ASP A 222 -28.03 8.37 -0.28
C ASP A 222 -26.70 8.46 -1.04
N ILE A 223 -25.86 9.46 -0.76
CA ILE A 223 -24.69 9.78 -1.59
C ILE A 223 -23.39 9.35 -0.91
N ILE A 224 -23.16 9.82 0.32
CA ILE A 224 -21.86 9.63 0.97
C ILE A 224 -21.65 8.16 1.36
N GLN A 225 -22.70 7.47 1.81
CA GLN A 225 -22.60 6.06 2.16
C GLN A 225 -22.29 5.17 0.95
N ALA A 226 -22.84 5.50 -0.23
CA ALA A 226 -22.49 4.79 -1.46
C ALA A 226 -20.99 4.94 -1.78
N ALA A 227 -20.42 6.13 -1.57
CA ALA A 227 -18.99 6.38 -1.75
C ALA A 227 -18.12 5.60 -0.73
N THR A 228 -18.52 5.52 0.55
CA THR A 228 -17.75 4.73 1.53
C THR A 228 -17.84 3.23 1.25
N ARG A 229 -18.99 2.75 0.80
CA ARG A 229 -19.23 1.33 0.47
C ARG A 229 -18.41 0.87 -0.73
N VAL A 230 -18.35 1.66 -1.80
CA VAL A 230 -17.57 1.30 -3.00
C VAL A 230 -16.05 1.36 -2.76
N ASN A 231 -15.58 2.29 -1.92
CA ASN A 231 -14.14 2.46 -1.68
C ASN A 231 -13.60 1.54 -0.56
N TYR A 232 -14.38 1.31 0.49
CA TYR A 232 -13.90 0.67 1.73
C TYR A 232 -14.77 -0.50 2.22
N ALA A 233 -15.84 -0.84 1.49
CA ALA A 233 -16.80 -1.86 1.90
C ALA A 233 -17.43 -1.57 3.29
N SER A 234 -17.50 -0.30 3.67
CA SER A 234 -17.90 0.13 5.02
C SER A 234 -19.09 1.07 5.01
N ASN A 235 -20.01 0.85 5.95
CA ASN A 235 -21.13 1.74 6.23
C ASN A 235 -20.70 2.92 7.11
N LEU A 236 -21.43 4.04 7.04
CA LEU A 236 -21.11 5.27 7.77
C LEU A 236 -21.00 5.11 9.29
N LYS A 237 -21.66 4.11 9.87
CA LYS A 237 -21.56 3.80 11.31
C LYS A 237 -20.28 3.06 11.71
N HIS A 238 -19.56 2.48 10.77
CA HIS A 238 -18.38 1.62 11.01
C HIS A 238 -17.10 2.13 10.37
N ILE A 239 -17.18 3.22 9.62
CA ILE A 239 -16.03 3.96 9.07
C ILE A 239 -15.87 5.26 9.85
N HIS A 240 -14.66 5.77 10.03
CA HIS A 240 -14.47 7.06 10.71
C HIS A 240 -14.60 8.26 9.76
N GLY A 241 -14.77 9.46 10.32
CA GLY A 241 -14.99 10.70 9.56
C GLY A 241 -13.91 11.04 8.53
N LEU A 242 -12.62 10.88 8.86
CA LEU A 242 -11.55 11.18 7.90
C LEU A 242 -11.62 10.28 6.65
N GLU A 243 -11.74 8.96 6.82
CA GLU A 243 -11.83 8.03 5.70
C GLU A 243 -13.14 8.23 4.90
N THR A 244 -14.21 8.64 5.58
CA THR A 244 -15.45 9.11 4.94
C THR A 244 -15.19 10.27 4.00
N MET A 245 -14.44 11.29 4.43
CA MET A 245 -14.11 12.45 3.59
C MET A 245 -13.21 12.06 2.41
N VAL A 246 -12.24 11.18 2.64
CA VAL A 246 -11.33 10.69 1.60
C VAL A 246 -12.10 9.90 0.52
N SER A 247 -13.16 9.17 0.89
CA SER A 247 -14.01 8.44 -0.08
C SER A 247 -14.72 9.34 -1.10
N LEU A 248 -14.91 10.63 -0.76
CA LEU A 248 -15.54 11.64 -1.62
C LEU A 248 -14.52 12.48 -2.41
N ALA A 249 -13.23 12.32 -2.14
CA ALA A 249 -12.17 13.10 -2.75
C ALA A 249 -11.75 12.72 -4.19
N PRO A 250 -12.08 11.57 -4.81
CA PRO A 250 -11.45 11.15 -6.06
C PRO A 250 -11.98 11.85 -7.33
N GLU A 251 -12.26 13.15 -7.26
CA GLU A 251 -12.48 13.98 -8.45
C GLU A 251 -11.19 14.05 -9.27
N GLY A 252 -11.28 13.82 -10.59
CA GLY A 252 -10.11 13.81 -11.47
C GLY A 252 -9.25 12.54 -11.35
N ALA A 253 -9.86 11.42 -10.98
CA ALA A 253 -9.20 10.11 -10.90
C ALA A 253 -8.40 9.76 -12.16
N ARG A 254 -7.29 9.03 -11.95
CA ARG A 254 -6.32 8.57 -12.94
C ARG A 254 -5.93 7.13 -12.66
N GLN A 255 -5.47 6.45 -13.71
CA GLN A 255 -4.89 5.13 -13.67
C GLN A 255 -3.70 5.07 -14.64
N VAL A 256 -2.65 4.30 -14.30
CA VAL A 256 -1.56 4.00 -15.24
C VAL A 256 -2.03 2.99 -16.29
N ILE A 257 -1.78 3.26 -17.57
CA ILE A 257 -2.06 2.30 -18.65
C ILE A 257 -1.22 1.04 -18.42
N GLY A 258 -1.88 -0.13 -18.36
CA GLY A 258 -1.22 -1.42 -18.06
C GLY A 258 -1.12 -1.77 -16.57
N GLY A 259 -1.55 -0.86 -15.68
CA GLY A 259 -1.66 -1.12 -14.24
C GLY A 259 -0.78 -0.22 -13.36
N ASN A 260 -1.34 0.19 -12.23
CA ASN A 260 -0.75 1.04 -11.20
C ASN A 260 0.45 0.37 -10.50
N TRP A 261 0.54 -0.96 -10.52
CA TRP A 261 1.71 -1.71 -9.99
C TRP A 261 3.04 -1.24 -10.60
N GLN A 262 3.00 -0.72 -11.84
CA GLN A 262 4.16 -0.17 -12.54
C GLN A 262 4.83 0.99 -11.80
N ILE A 263 4.08 1.78 -11.02
CA ILE A 263 4.64 2.84 -10.17
C ILE A 263 5.64 2.23 -9.19
N PHE A 264 5.23 1.16 -8.51
CA PHE A 264 6.03 0.50 -7.47
C PHE A 264 7.19 -0.32 -8.05
N ALA A 265 6.96 -1.00 -9.18
CA ALA A 265 8.04 -1.65 -9.91
C ALA A 265 9.11 -0.66 -10.37
N THR A 266 8.70 0.53 -10.83
CA THR A 266 9.64 1.58 -11.25
C THR A 266 10.35 2.20 -10.05
N MET A 267 9.68 2.39 -8.90
CA MET A 267 10.31 2.82 -7.65
C MET A 267 11.47 1.89 -7.25
N LEU A 268 11.24 0.57 -7.24
CA LEU A 268 12.28 -0.43 -6.91
C LEU A 268 13.41 -0.45 -7.94
N HIS A 269 13.07 -0.33 -9.22
CA HIS A 269 14.10 -0.27 -10.26
C HIS A 269 15.00 0.97 -10.10
N ARG A 270 14.41 2.13 -9.82
CA ARG A 270 15.14 3.40 -9.64
C ARG A 270 15.87 3.50 -8.30
N SER A 271 15.52 2.69 -7.30
CA SER A 271 16.23 2.64 -6.02
C SER A 271 17.50 1.79 -6.07
N ASN A 272 17.79 1.12 -7.19
CA ASN A 272 18.89 0.15 -7.32
C ASN A 272 18.90 -0.93 -6.22
N ALA A 273 17.72 -1.27 -5.69
CA ALA A 273 17.61 -2.25 -4.61
C ALA A 273 17.76 -3.68 -5.17
N THR A 274 18.35 -4.56 -4.36
CA THR A 274 18.34 -6.00 -4.63
C THR A 274 16.96 -6.56 -4.28
N VAL A 275 16.18 -7.01 -5.27
CA VAL A 275 14.83 -7.55 -5.05
C VAL A 275 14.84 -9.07 -5.07
N GLN A 276 14.59 -9.69 -3.93
CA GLN A 276 14.44 -11.14 -3.73
C GLN A 276 12.97 -11.53 -3.83
N ARG A 277 12.51 -11.85 -5.04
CA ARG A 277 11.15 -12.38 -5.27
C ARG A 277 11.06 -13.85 -4.86
N ASN A 278 9.84 -14.37 -4.72
CA ASN A 278 9.58 -15.74 -4.30
C ASN A 278 10.34 -16.11 -3.01
N THR A 279 10.55 -15.14 -2.12
CA THR A 279 11.36 -15.28 -0.91
C THR A 279 10.60 -14.72 0.28
N SER A 280 10.08 -15.61 1.11
CA SER A 280 9.42 -15.24 2.37
C SER A 280 10.46 -15.07 3.46
N VAL A 281 10.42 -13.96 4.20
CA VAL A 281 11.13 -13.86 5.49
C VAL A 281 10.30 -14.59 6.53
N THR A 282 10.91 -15.51 7.26
CA THR A 282 10.23 -16.35 8.27
C THR A 282 10.62 -15.99 9.69
N SER A 283 11.78 -15.37 9.89
CA SER A 283 12.16 -14.86 11.21
C SER A 283 13.07 -13.65 11.19
N ILE A 284 13.00 -12.86 12.26
CA ILE A 284 13.88 -11.72 12.52
C ILE A 284 14.48 -11.89 13.92
N ALA A 285 15.81 -11.82 14.01
CA ALA A 285 16.55 -11.88 15.27
C ALA A 285 17.50 -10.70 15.40
N LEU A 286 17.77 -10.26 16.64
CA LEU A 286 18.78 -9.24 16.93
C LEU A 286 20.07 -9.90 17.39
N LYS A 287 21.19 -9.57 16.73
CA LYS A 287 22.53 -9.96 17.14
C LYS A 287 23.23 -8.73 17.73
N PRO A 288 23.49 -8.70 19.05
CA PRO A 288 24.32 -7.66 19.66
C PRO A 288 25.72 -7.69 19.05
N GLY A 289 26.24 -6.52 18.69
CA GLY A 289 27.60 -6.34 18.19
C GLY A 289 28.40 -5.37 19.08
N PRO A 290 29.72 -5.22 18.82
CA PRO A 290 30.62 -4.39 19.63
C PRO A 290 30.28 -2.89 19.58
N SER A 291 29.87 -2.38 18.42
CA SER A 291 29.53 -0.97 18.16
C SER A 291 28.02 -0.75 17.99
N SER A 292 27.34 -1.67 17.30
CA SER A 292 25.91 -1.62 17.04
C SER A 292 25.30 -3.03 16.98
N SER A 293 24.01 -3.14 17.31
CA SER A 293 23.27 -4.39 17.10
C SER A 293 22.86 -4.51 15.63
N LYS A 294 22.93 -5.71 15.06
CA LYS A 294 22.48 -6.00 13.69
C LYS A 294 21.31 -6.96 13.69
N TYR A 295 20.46 -6.87 12.67
CA TYR A 295 19.36 -7.79 12.45
C TYR A 295 19.77 -8.95 11.54
N LEU A 296 19.37 -10.16 11.92
CA LEU A 296 19.52 -11.37 11.13
C LEU A 296 18.16 -11.84 10.66
N LEU A 297 18.04 -12.16 9.38
CA LEU A 297 16.82 -12.67 8.78
C LEU A 297 16.98 -14.15 8.45
N SER A 298 15.90 -14.92 8.62
CA SER A 298 15.79 -16.24 7.99
C SER A 298 14.78 -16.18 6.85
N THR A 299 15.06 -16.88 5.77
CA THR A 299 14.29 -16.83 4.53
C THR A 299 13.93 -18.23 4.04
N LYS A 300 12.81 -18.32 3.31
CA LYS A 300 12.35 -19.54 2.67
C LYS A 300 11.89 -19.24 1.25
N GLY A 301 12.36 -20.03 0.30
CA GLY A 301 11.94 -19.93 -1.10
C GLY A 301 10.49 -20.39 -1.29
N ALA A 302 9.77 -19.80 -2.24
CA ALA A 302 8.38 -20.16 -2.53
C ALA A 302 8.20 -21.61 -3.02
N HIS A 303 9.28 -22.24 -3.51
CA HIS A 303 9.28 -23.64 -3.95
C HIS A 303 9.83 -24.62 -2.90
N SER A 304 10.23 -24.13 -1.72
CA SER A 304 10.64 -25.00 -0.63
C SER A 304 9.44 -25.76 -0.06
N GLU A 305 9.62 -27.04 0.28
CA GLU A 305 8.57 -27.83 0.93
C GLU A 305 8.06 -27.14 2.21
N ALA A 306 6.78 -27.34 2.56
CA ALA A 306 6.15 -26.66 3.71
C ALA A 306 6.94 -26.87 5.02
N ASP A 307 7.57 -28.04 5.18
CA ASP A 307 8.36 -28.42 6.36
C ASP A 307 9.88 -28.14 6.22
N ALA A 308 10.34 -27.63 5.08
CA ALA A 308 11.76 -27.29 4.90
C ALA A 308 12.18 -26.19 5.90
N GLU A 309 13.33 -26.40 6.54
CA GLU A 309 13.94 -25.41 7.44
C GLU A 309 14.25 -24.11 6.68
N ALA A 310 14.13 -22.97 7.38
CA ALA A 310 14.46 -21.68 6.82
C ALA A 310 15.97 -21.46 6.88
N ASP A 311 16.53 -20.96 5.78
CA ASP A 311 17.95 -20.63 5.70
C ASP A 311 18.20 -19.24 6.30
N GLN A 312 19.27 -19.10 7.08
CA GLN A 312 19.73 -17.77 7.49
C GLN A 312 20.21 -16.99 6.27
N TYR A 313 19.69 -15.79 6.06
CA TYR A 313 20.14 -14.90 5.01
C TYR A 313 21.58 -14.44 5.31
N PRO A 314 22.50 -14.44 4.32
CA PRO A 314 23.94 -14.27 4.57
C PRO A 314 24.35 -12.85 4.99
N ILE A 315 23.46 -11.86 4.85
CA ILE A 315 23.72 -10.46 5.18
C ILE A 315 23.00 -10.10 6.48
N ALA A 316 23.73 -9.49 7.40
CA ALA A 316 23.17 -8.85 8.58
C ALA A 316 22.83 -7.38 8.26
N PHE A 317 21.72 -6.88 8.81
CA PHE A 317 21.17 -5.57 8.47
C PHE A 317 21.28 -4.58 9.63
N ASP A 318 21.53 -3.31 9.32
CA ASP A 318 21.41 -2.18 10.25
C ASP A 318 19.95 -1.92 10.61
N ASN A 319 19.09 -1.87 9.58
CA ASN A 319 17.67 -1.59 9.75
C ASN A 319 16.81 -2.61 8.99
N VAL A 320 15.66 -2.94 9.57
CA VAL A 320 14.63 -3.78 8.96
C VAL A 320 13.30 -3.02 8.93
N VAL A 321 12.68 -2.97 7.75
CA VAL A 321 11.37 -2.36 7.54
C VAL A 321 10.36 -3.46 7.23
N ILE A 322 9.39 -3.66 8.12
CA ILE A 322 8.28 -4.59 7.93
C ILE A 322 7.21 -3.88 7.10
N ALA A 323 7.15 -4.24 5.80
CA ALA A 323 6.29 -3.66 4.77
C ALA A 323 5.09 -4.54 4.39
N THR A 324 4.66 -5.40 5.32
CA THR A 324 3.52 -6.29 5.21
C THR A 324 2.67 -6.18 6.49
N PRO A 325 1.34 -6.37 6.47
CA PRO A 325 0.56 -6.47 7.69
C PRO A 325 1.11 -7.61 8.55
N TRP A 326 1.40 -7.32 9.82
CA TRP A 326 2.12 -8.25 10.70
C TRP A 326 1.41 -9.61 10.81
N GLN A 327 0.07 -9.57 10.94
CA GLN A 327 -0.80 -10.74 11.07
C GLN A 327 -0.82 -11.70 9.87
N TYR A 328 -0.37 -11.24 8.70
CA TYR A 328 -0.32 -12.03 7.47
C TYR A 328 1.12 -12.31 7.03
N GLY A 329 2.10 -11.89 7.84
CA GLY A 329 3.52 -12.05 7.54
C GLY A 329 4.03 -13.46 7.84
N ASP A 330 3.42 -14.17 8.79
CA ASP A 330 3.91 -15.45 9.31
C ASP A 330 5.39 -15.38 9.76
N ILE A 331 5.79 -14.24 10.33
CA ILE A 331 7.17 -13.96 10.76
C ILE A 331 7.31 -14.21 12.26
N SER A 332 8.28 -15.04 12.63
CA SER A 332 8.66 -15.28 14.02
C SER A 332 9.71 -14.27 14.49
N VAL A 333 9.63 -13.80 15.73
CA VAL A 333 10.63 -12.90 16.32
C VAL A 333 11.11 -13.44 17.66
N SER A 334 12.37 -13.16 18.01
CA SER A 334 12.90 -13.50 19.33
C SER A 334 12.12 -12.78 20.45
N GLU A 335 12.00 -13.42 21.61
CA GLU A 335 11.39 -12.81 22.79
C GLU A 335 12.00 -11.43 23.09
N ASN A 336 11.16 -10.41 23.31
CA ASN A 336 11.54 -9.01 23.56
C ASN A 336 12.16 -8.23 22.39
N LEU A 337 12.05 -8.72 21.14
CA LEU A 337 12.48 -7.92 19.98
C LEU A 337 11.68 -6.62 19.87
N PHE A 338 10.36 -6.72 20.04
CA PHE A 338 9.47 -5.56 20.02
C PHE A 338 9.39 -4.92 21.40
N GLN A 339 9.65 -3.61 21.48
CA GLN A 339 9.45 -2.82 22.70
C GLN A 339 7.95 -2.57 22.97
N LYS A 340 7.14 -2.59 21.91
CA LYS A 340 5.68 -2.52 21.94
C LYS A 340 5.11 -3.65 21.08
N LYS A 341 4.06 -4.32 21.55
CA LYS A 341 3.39 -5.36 20.77
C LYS A 341 2.89 -4.77 19.44
N ILE A 342 3.10 -5.50 18.34
CA ILE A 342 2.37 -5.24 17.10
C ILE A 342 1.01 -5.90 17.23
N ASP A 343 0.05 -5.09 16.90
CA ASP A 343 -1.33 -5.30 16.92
C ASP A 343 -1.75 -5.28 15.42
N GLU A 344 -2.50 -6.31 15.10
CA GLU A 344 -3.24 -6.67 13.91
C GLU A 344 -4.28 -5.60 13.42
N ILE A 345 -4.79 -5.65 12.20
CA ILE A 345 -5.71 -4.64 11.66
C ILE A 345 -7.00 -5.35 11.24
N PRO A 346 -8.20 -4.89 11.65
CA PRO A 346 -9.46 -5.52 11.25
C PRO A 346 -9.76 -5.17 9.80
N TYR A 347 -9.20 -5.93 8.86
CA TYR A 347 -9.47 -5.75 7.44
C TYR A 347 -10.87 -6.23 7.09
N ASN A 348 -11.58 -5.45 6.28
CA ASN A 348 -12.78 -5.94 5.62
C ASN A 348 -12.40 -6.89 4.49
N LYS A 349 -12.97 -8.10 4.53
CA LYS A 349 -12.86 -9.03 3.42
C LYS A 349 -13.76 -8.59 2.27
N LEU A 350 -13.13 -8.19 1.17
CA LEU A 350 -13.80 -7.79 -0.05
C LEU A 350 -13.63 -8.86 -1.12
N HIS A 351 -14.72 -9.24 -1.77
CA HIS A 351 -14.69 -10.04 -2.98
C HIS A 351 -14.81 -9.13 -4.21
N VAL A 352 -13.83 -9.24 -5.11
CA VAL A 352 -13.87 -8.60 -6.42
C VAL A 352 -14.13 -9.66 -7.47
N THR A 353 -15.21 -9.50 -8.23
CA THR A 353 -15.50 -10.37 -9.38
C THR A 353 -15.35 -9.58 -10.66
N LEU A 354 -14.59 -10.13 -11.61
CA LEU A 354 -14.49 -9.65 -12.98
C LEU A 354 -15.04 -10.74 -13.90
N PHE A 355 -15.95 -10.36 -14.79
CA PHE A 355 -16.48 -11.28 -15.80
C PHE A 355 -16.87 -10.50 -17.06
N ALA A 356 -16.87 -11.19 -18.20
CA ALA A 356 -17.37 -10.65 -19.46
C ALA A 356 -18.68 -11.35 -19.83
N SER A 357 -19.62 -10.59 -20.38
CA SER A 357 -20.94 -11.10 -20.78
C SER A 357 -21.46 -10.34 -22.00
N PRO A 358 -22.12 -10.99 -22.97
CA PRO A 358 -22.82 -10.31 -24.05
C PRO A 358 -24.12 -9.63 -23.59
N PHE A 359 -24.57 -9.89 -22.35
CA PHE A 359 -25.81 -9.37 -21.78
C PHE A 359 -25.56 -8.16 -20.89
N ARG A 360 -26.46 -7.18 -20.99
CA ARG A 360 -26.51 -6.02 -20.09
C ARG A 360 -27.12 -6.40 -18.74
N LEU A 361 -26.97 -5.53 -17.74
CA LEU A 361 -27.67 -5.69 -16.46
C LEU A 361 -29.19 -5.65 -16.70
N SER A 362 -29.93 -6.56 -16.05
CA SER A 362 -31.38 -6.67 -16.17
C SER A 362 -32.05 -5.51 -15.41
N PRO A 363 -32.92 -4.71 -16.07
CA PRO A 363 -33.74 -3.71 -15.39
C PRO A 363 -34.62 -4.33 -14.29
N GLU A 364 -35.17 -5.51 -14.56
CA GLU A 364 -36.08 -6.22 -13.66
C GLU A 364 -35.41 -6.63 -12.35
N TYR A 365 -34.10 -6.94 -12.36
CA TYR A 365 -33.33 -7.19 -11.15
C TYR A 365 -33.40 -6.00 -10.17
N PHE A 366 -33.41 -4.78 -10.70
CA PHE A 366 -33.49 -3.54 -9.92
C PHE A 366 -34.93 -3.03 -9.74
N GLY A 367 -35.94 -3.86 -10.04
CA GLY A 367 -37.35 -3.46 -9.93
C GLY A 367 -37.81 -2.45 -10.98
N LEU A 368 -37.04 -2.24 -12.05
CA LEU A 368 -37.45 -1.38 -13.17
C LEU A 368 -38.37 -2.13 -14.14
N GLU A 369 -39.10 -1.37 -14.96
CA GLU A 369 -39.97 -1.94 -15.99
C GLU A 369 -39.17 -2.76 -17.01
N ALA A 370 -39.70 -3.92 -17.41
CA ALA A 370 -39.08 -4.79 -18.39
C ALA A 370 -38.81 -4.05 -19.71
N GLY A 371 -37.59 -4.17 -20.22
CA GLY A 371 -37.15 -3.47 -21.44
C GLY A 371 -36.77 -1.99 -21.26
N SER A 372 -36.83 -1.45 -20.04
CA SER A 372 -36.26 -0.12 -19.74
C SER A 372 -34.73 -0.14 -19.71
N LYS A 373 -34.09 1.02 -19.57
CA LYS A 373 -32.62 1.11 -19.46
C LYS A 373 -32.19 0.93 -18.01
N ALA A 374 -31.43 -0.12 -17.71
CA ALA A 374 -30.74 -0.27 -16.43
C ALA A 374 -29.50 0.65 -16.38
N PRO A 375 -29.07 1.13 -15.19
CA PRO A 375 -27.78 1.80 -15.05
C PRO A 375 -26.62 0.89 -15.44
N ASP A 376 -25.59 1.46 -16.07
CA ASP A 376 -24.36 0.72 -16.38
C ASP A 376 -23.46 0.60 -15.15
N SER A 377 -23.61 1.54 -14.21
CA SER A 377 -22.95 1.56 -12.92
C SER A 377 -24.00 1.68 -11.81
N VAL A 378 -24.01 0.71 -10.90
CA VAL A 378 -24.87 0.67 -9.72
C VAL A 378 -24.00 0.67 -8.47
N LEU A 379 -24.10 1.74 -7.68
CA LEU A 379 -23.58 1.78 -6.32
C LEU A 379 -24.72 1.44 -5.35
N THR A 380 -24.40 1.04 -4.13
CA THR A 380 -25.42 0.70 -3.15
C THR A 380 -25.35 1.54 -1.89
N THR A 381 -26.51 1.80 -1.31
CA THR A 381 -26.66 2.26 0.07
C THR A 381 -27.50 1.25 0.86
N LEU A 382 -27.70 1.47 2.16
CA LEU A 382 -28.56 0.62 2.98
C LEU A 382 -30.04 0.92 2.69
N ASN A 383 -30.88 -0.10 2.79
CA ASN A 383 -32.32 0.14 2.84
C ASN A 383 -32.69 0.80 4.17
N PRO A 384 -33.74 1.65 4.23
CA PRO A 384 -34.19 2.23 5.50
C PRO A 384 -34.56 1.19 6.58
N SER A 385 -34.88 -0.05 6.19
CA SER A 385 -35.15 -1.14 7.14
C SER A 385 -33.92 -1.93 7.58
N ASP A 386 -32.75 -1.68 6.99
CA ASP A 386 -31.54 -2.45 7.29
C ASP A 386 -30.89 -1.95 8.59
N ASP A 387 -30.35 -2.90 9.37
CA ASP A 387 -29.44 -2.56 10.46
C ASP A 387 -28.02 -2.43 9.89
N PRO A 388 -27.31 -1.31 10.07
CA PRO A 388 -25.95 -1.13 9.59
C PRO A 388 -24.99 -2.05 10.36
N LYS A 389 -24.74 -3.26 9.82
CA LYS A 389 -23.74 -4.21 10.33
C LYS A 389 -22.34 -3.90 9.79
N PRO A 390 -21.27 -4.29 10.52
CA PRO A 390 -19.91 -4.33 9.99
C PRO A 390 -19.66 -5.61 9.18
N GLY A 391 -18.51 -5.69 8.50
CA GLY A 391 -18.05 -6.90 7.81
C GLY A 391 -18.96 -7.34 6.65
N SER A 392 -19.04 -8.65 6.41
CA SER A 392 -19.78 -9.23 5.28
C SER A 392 -21.30 -8.98 5.33
N GLU A 393 -21.87 -8.87 6.52
CA GLU A 393 -23.30 -8.52 6.70
C GLU A 393 -23.59 -7.04 6.36
N GLY A 394 -22.56 -6.22 6.22
CA GLY A 394 -22.71 -4.78 5.97
C GLY A 394 -23.36 -4.42 4.63
N ALA A 395 -23.50 -5.36 3.69
CA ALA A 395 -24.13 -5.08 2.40
C ALA A 395 -25.65 -4.82 2.51
N GLY A 396 -26.32 -5.28 3.57
CA GLY A 396 -27.77 -5.12 3.74
C GLY A 396 -28.58 -5.84 2.65
N LYS A 397 -29.81 -5.37 2.40
CA LYS A 397 -30.70 -5.93 1.36
C LYS A 397 -30.09 -5.88 -0.04
N ALA A 398 -29.23 -4.91 -0.32
CA ALA A 398 -28.59 -4.78 -1.62
C ALA A 398 -27.67 -5.98 -1.95
N GLY A 399 -27.07 -6.63 -0.94
CA GLY A 399 -26.25 -7.83 -1.13
C GLY A 399 -24.89 -7.64 -1.83
N PHE A 400 -24.60 -6.44 -2.34
CA PHE A 400 -23.31 -6.06 -2.93
C PHE A 400 -23.02 -4.56 -2.68
N TYR A 401 -21.78 -4.12 -2.92
CA TYR A 401 -21.37 -2.72 -2.74
C TYR A 401 -21.38 -1.92 -4.05
N SER A 402 -20.97 -2.55 -5.16
CA SER A 402 -21.14 -1.98 -6.50
C SER A 402 -21.14 -3.04 -7.60
N VAL A 403 -21.80 -2.72 -8.71
CA VAL A 403 -21.70 -3.41 -10.00
C VAL A 403 -21.43 -2.33 -11.04
N SER A 404 -20.40 -2.50 -11.85
CA SER A 404 -20.04 -1.52 -12.88
C SER A 404 -19.66 -2.20 -14.19
N THR A 405 -20.22 -1.70 -15.28
CA THR A 405 -19.72 -1.97 -16.63
C THR A 405 -18.48 -1.11 -16.83
N LEU A 406 -17.34 -1.74 -17.09
CA LEU A 406 -16.08 -1.04 -17.29
C LEU A 406 -15.96 -0.55 -18.74
N ARG A 407 -16.00 -1.50 -19.68
CA ARG A 407 -15.85 -1.27 -21.12
C ARG A 407 -16.35 -2.49 -21.91
N THR A 408 -16.33 -2.38 -23.22
CA THR A 408 -16.52 -3.53 -24.12
C THR A 408 -15.17 -4.15 -24.45
N VAL A 409 -15.12 -5.48 -24.50
CA VAL A 409 -13.95 -6.28 -24.89
C VAL A 409 -14.36 -7.31 -25.93
N THR A 410 -13.46 -7.65 -26.85
CA THR A 410 -13.74 -8.70 -27.85
C THR A 410 -13.35 -10.07 -27.30
N ASN A 411 -14.31 -10.98 -27.22
CA ASN A 411 -14.05 -12.36 -26.83
C ASN A 411 -13.20 -13.07 -27.91
N PRO A 412 -12.00 -13.58 -27.59
CA PRO A 412 -11.09 -14.15 -28.59
C PRO A 412 -11.61 -15.44 -29.22
N ASN A 413 -12.53 -16.15 -28.55
CA ASN A 413 -13.08 -17.40 -29.06
C ASN A 413 -14.30 -17.19 -29.96
N THR A 414 -15.15 -16.21 -29.63
CA THR A 414 -16.40 -15.96 -30.37
C THR A 414 -16.28 -14.80 -31.35
N LEU A 415 -15.24 -13.96 -31.21
CA LEU A 415 -15.02 -12.71 -31.94
C LEU A 415 -16.17 -11.70 -31.79
N LYS A 416 -16.96 -11.84 -30.72
CA LYS A 416 -18.05 -10.92 -30.38
C LYS A 416 -17.61 -9.98 -29.29
N ASP A 417 -18.17 -8.79 -29.36
CA ASP A 417 -18.04 -7.79 -28.31
C ASP A 417 -18.91 -8.18 -27.11
N GLU A 418 -18.29 -8.15 -25.93
CA GLU A 418 -18.90 -8.46 -24.64
C GLU A 418 -18.62 -7.32 -23.65
N PHE A 419 -19.55 -7.10 -22.73
CA PHE A 419 -19.39 -6.12 -21.66
C PHE A 419 -18.54 -6.72 -20.55
N LEU A 420 -17.47 -6.02 -20.19
CA LEU A 420 -16.63 -6.36 -19.05
C LEU A 420 -17.23 -5.72 -17.78
N TYR A 421 -17.58 -6.56 -16.82
CA TYR A 421 -18.18 -6.17 -15.55
C TYR A 421 -17.20 -6.31 -14.39
N LYS A 422 -17.36 -5.43 -13.41
CA LYS A 422 -16.70 -5.49 -12.11
C LYS A 422 -17.73 -5.41 -10.99
N ILE A 423 -17.62 -6.32 -10.03
CA ILE A 423 -18.49 -6.38 -8.85
C ILE A 423 -17.65 -6.35 -7.59
N PHE A 424 -18.05 -5.49 -6.65
CA PHE A 424 -17.58 -5.50 -5.29
C PHE A 424 -18.67 -6.03 -4.38
N SER A 425 -18.41 -7.13 -3.68
CA SER A 425 -19.40 -7.82 -2.84
C SER A 425 -18.76 -8.34 -1.54
N PRO A 426 -19.56 -8.52 -0.47
CA PRO A 426 -19.08 -9.09 0.80
C PRO A 426 -18.71 -10.56 0.70
N GLU A 427 -19.30 -11.28 -0.25
CA GLU A 427 -19.07 -12.69 -0.51
C GLU A 427 -18.82 -12.93 -2.00
N LYS A 428 -18.37 -14.13 -2.35
CA LYS A 428 -18.28 -14.52 -3.75
C LYS A 428 -19.66 -14.49 -4.38
N VAL A 429 -19.77 -13.86 -5.55
CA VAL A 429 -21.01 -13.92 -6.33
C VAL A 429 -21.32 -15.38 -6.66
N THR A 430 -22.60 -15.73 -6.73
CA THR A 430 -23.06 -17.07 -7.11
C THR A 430 -23.57 -17.07 -8.55
N ALA A 431 -23.69 -18.26 -9.14
CA ALA A 431 -24.33 -18.42 -10.44
C ALA A 431 -25.79 -17.93 -10.42
N GLU A 432 -26.51 -18.19 -9.32
CA GLU A 432 -27.86 -17.67 -9.09
C GLU A 432 -27.89 -16.13 -9.06
N PHE A 433 -26.95 -15.50 -8.34
CA PHE A 433 -26.85 -14.04 -8.28
C PHE A 433 -26.61 -13.45 -9.67
N LEU A 434 -25.62 -13.97 -10.41
CA LEU A 434 -25.33 -13.50 -11.77
C LEU A 434 -26.50 -13.74 -12.72
N SER A 435 -27.23 -14.85 -12.55
CA SER A 435 -28.39 -15.15 -13.37
C SER A 435 -29.50 -14.12 -13.19
N LYS A 436 -29.79 -13.76 -11.93
CA LYS A 436 -30.76 -12.71 -11.61
C LYS A 436 -30.28 -11.35 -12.12
N LEU A 437 -29.01 -11.02 -11.90
CA LEU A 437 -28.41 -9.75 -12.29
C LEU A 437 -28.45 -9.51 -13.82
N LEU A 438 -28.23 -10.56 -14.61
CA LEU A 438 -28.21 -10.47 -16.08
C LEU A 438 -29.55 -10.84 -16.74
N GLY A 439 -30.51 -11.38 -15.99
CA GLY A 439 -31.79 -11.86 -16.52
C GLY A 439 -31.69 -13.11 -17.40
N VAL A 440 -30.60 -13.88 -17.29
CA VAL A 440 -30.33 -15.10 -18.09
C VAL A 440 -29.76 -16.20 -17.21
N GLU A 441 -29.89 -17.47 -17.59
CA GLU A 441 -29.33 -18.58 -16.81
C GLU A 441 -27.79 -18.63 -16.93
N VAL A 442 -27.09 -18.54 -15.80
CA VAL A 442 -25.63 -18.65 -15.68
C VAL A 442 -25.30 -20.00 -15.02
N PRO A 443 -24.52 -20.88 -15.67
CA PRO A 443 -24.13 -22.17 -15.08
C PRO A 443 -23.16 -22.06 -13.89
N GLU A 444 -23.30 -22.97 -12.91
CA GLU A 444 -22.41 -23.11 -11.74
C GLU A 444 -20.93 -23.27 -12.09
N SER A 445 -20.62 -23.86 -13.25
CA SER A 445 -19.24 -24.08 -13.72
C SER A 445 -18.43 -22.80 -13.92
N ILE A 446 -19.07 -21.62 -13.92
CA ILE A 446 -18.44 -20.32 -14.13
C ILE A 446 -17.83 -19.75 -12.84
N VAL A 447 -18.20 -20.24 -11.65
CA VAL A 447 -18.05 -19.48 -10.38
C VAL A 447 -17.09 -20.11 -9.34
N SER A 448 -16.55 -21.31 -9.54
CA SER A 448 -15.78 -22.01 -8.49
C SER A 448 -14.28 -21.66 -8.41
N VAL A 449 -13.78 -21.19 -7.23
CA VAL A 449 -12.61 -21.72 -6.42
C VAL A 449 -12.08 -20.77 -5.30
N GLN A 450 -11.89 -21.35 -4.09
CA GLN A 450 -11.04 -21.12 -2.86
C GLN A 450 -11.03 -19.87 -1.93
N LYS A 451 -10.85 -20.14 -0.62
CA LYS A 451 -11.33 -19.42 0.59
C LYS A 451 -10.16 -19.18 1.57
N THR A 452 -10.15 -18.06 2.32
CA THR A 452 -9.37 -17.87 3.58
C THR A 452 -9.90 -16.72 4.46
N GLU A 453 -9.66 -16.79 5.78
CA GLU A 453 -10.10 -15.98 6.96
C GLU A 453 -8.89 -15.79 7.91
N GLU A 454 -8.91 -15.16 9.10
CA GLU A 454 -9.14 -13.76 9.58
C GLU A 454 -8.54 -13.62 11.02
N GLY A 455 -8.27 -12.39 11.51
CA GLY A 455 -7.83 -12.02 12.89
C GLY A 455 -7.55 -10.50 13.06
N SER A 456 -7.55 -9.88 14.29
CA SER A 456 -7.71 -8.40 14.56
C SER A 456 -6.85 -7.64 15.65
N THR A 457 -6.71 -6.28 15.52
CA THR A 457 -6.50 -5.11 16.49
C THR A 457 -5.11 -4.41 16.60
N ARG A 458 -4.93 -3.03 16.64
CA ARG A 458 -3.99 -2.02 15.96
C ARG A 458 -2.77 -1.30 16.69
N THR A 459 -1.63 -0.96 16.01
CA THR A 459 -0.33 -0.35 16.58
C THR A 459 0.32 0.88 15.91
N ASP A 460 1.27 1.47 16.64
CA ASP A 460 2.32 2.45 16.28
C ASP A 460 3.44 1.93 15.31
N PRO A 461 4.14 2.84 14.58
CA PRO A 461 5.07 2.50 13.49
C PRO A 461 6.53 2.19 13.86
N ILE A 462 7.01 2.49 15.08
CA ILE A 462 8.37 2.15 15.53
C ILE A 462 8.29 1.04 16.57
N LEU A 463 8.97 -0.07 16.30
CA LEU A 463 8.96 -1.25 17.16
C LEU A 463 10.19 -1.30 18.07
N ARG A 464 11.32 -0.79 17.55
CA ARG A 464 12.63 -0.67 18.19
C ARG A 464 13.56 0.16 17.30
N ASP A 465 14.65 0.69 17.85
CA ASP A 465 15.74 1.31 17.07
C ASP A 465 16.19 0.37 15.94
N GLY A 466 16.09 0.82 14.69
CA GLY A 466 16.43 0.00 13.52
C GLY A 466 15.33 -0.96 13.05
N LEU A 467 14.16 -1.05 13.72
CA LEU A 467 13.04 -1.92 13.32
C LEU A 467 11.73 -1.14 13.20
N TYR A 468 11.27 -0.99 11.95
CA TYR A 468 10.14 -0.14 11.59
C TYR A 468 8.97 -0.98 11.05
N TYR A 469 7.74 -0.55 11.32
CA TYR A 469 6.51 -1.15 10.83
C TYR A 469 5.64 -0.11 10.13
N LEU A 470 5.34 -0.32 8.85
CA LEU A 470 4.61 0.68 8.06
C LEU A 470 3.11 0.46 8.01
N SER A 471 2.65 -0.80 8.13
CA SER A 471 1.25 -1.15 7.84
C SER A 471 0.26 -0.60 8.87
N GLY A 472 0.73 -0.04 9.99
CA GLY A 472 -0.11 0.67 10.96
C GLY A 472 -0.92 1.83 10.35
N ILE A 473 -0.44 2.46 9.27
CA ILE A 473 -1.17 3.55 8.60
C ILE A 473 -2.47 3.11 7.94
N GLU A 474 -2.63 1.81 7.67
CA GLU A 474 -3.82 1.29 6.98
C GLU A 474 -5.09 1.39 7.85
N SER A 475 -4.93 1.49 9.16
CA SER A 475 -6.00 1.78 10.11
C SER A 475 -6.38 3.27 10.19
N PHE A 476 -5.63 4.13 9.51
CA PHE A 476 -5.89 5.56 9.40
C PHE A 476 -6.52 5.88 8.05
N ILE A 477 -5.90 5.44 6.95
CA ILE A 477 -6.47 5.41 5.59
C ILE A 477 -5.79 4.26 4.87
N SER A 478 -6.54 3.26 4.38
CA SER A 478 -5.98 2.15 3.63
C SER A 478 -5.97 2.44 2.13
N CYS A 479 -4.87 3.00 1.61
CA CYS A 479 -4.71 3.21 0.17
C CYS A 479 -3.24 3.18 -0.27
N MET A 480 -3.03 3.12 -1.58
CA MET A 480 -1.69 3.16 -2.19
C MET A 480 -0.87 4.37 -1.73
N GLU A 481 -1.50 5.55 -1.66
CA GLU A 481 -0.82 6.81 -1.35
C GLU A 481 -0.36 6.83 0.12
N THR A 482 -1.24 6.51 1.06
CA THR A 482 -0.89 6.57 2.49
C THR A 482 0.13 5.50 2.87
N SER A 483 0.05 4.29 2.29
CA SER A 483 1.12 3.30 2.42
C SER A 483 2.45 3.84 1.88
N SER A 484 2.42 4.55 0.73
CA SER A 484 3.63 5.15 0.15
C SER A 484 4.17 6.31 0.99
N LEU A 485 3.30 7.13 1.59
CA LEU A 485 3.67 8.20 2.54
C LEU A 485 4.37 7.61 3.76
N MET A 486 3.85 6.53 4.34
CA MET A 486 4.51 5.87 5.45
C MET A 486 5.88 5.32 5.04
N GLY A 487 5.97 4.78 3.83
CA GLY A 487 7.24 4.31 3.27
C GLY A 487 8.28 5.43 3.15
N MET A 488 7.88 6.60 2.62
CA MET A 488 8.70 7.81 2.54
C MET A 488 9.08 8.36 3.91
N ASN A 489 8.14 8.34 4.86
CA ASN A 489 8.36 8.78 6.24
C ASN A 489 9.43 7.92 6.94
N ILE A 490 9.31 6.59 6.87
CA ILE A 490 10.29 5.67 7.44
C ILE A 490 11.65 5.83 6.76
N ALA A 491 11.69 5.98 5.43
CA ALA A 491 12.93 6.26 4.72
C ALA A 491 13.64 7.52 5.23
N ARG A 492 12.87 8.59 5.52
CA ARG A 492 13.42 9.81 6.10
C ARG A 492 13.93 9.59 7.52
N LEU A 493 13.19 8.88 8.37
CA LEU A 493 13.63 8.55 9.73
C LEU A 493 14.93 7.73 9.73
N ILE A 494 15.06 6.75 8.83
CA ILE A 494 16.30 5.96 8.68
C ILE A 494 17.47 6.85 8.28
N ALA A 495 17.27 7.76 7.32
CA ALA A 495 18.30 8.70 6.88
C ALA A 495 18.74 9.64 8.03
N ASP A 496 17.78 10.25 8.73
CA ASP A 496 18.03 11.08 9.92
C ASP A 496 18.80 10.30 11.00
N ASP A 497 18.38 9.06 11.29
CA ASP A 497 19.02 8.19 12.29
C ASP A 497 20.48 7.87 11.91
N PHE A 498 20.80 7.71 10.60
CA PHE A 498 22.16 7.49 10.14
C PHE A 498 23.03 8.76 10.18
N SER A 499 22.52 9.90 9.75
CA SER A 499 23.25 11.17 9.83
C SER A 499 23.57 11.57 11.27
N ASP A 500 22.62 11.40 12.19
CA ASP A 500 22.83 11.67 13.63
C ASP A 500 23.92 10.77 14.24
N LEU A 501 24.05 9.53 13.75
CA LEU A 501 25.10 8.60 14.18
C LEU A 501 26.47 9.00 13.62
N GLU A 502 26.54 9.42 12.35
CA GLU A 502 27.78 9.91 11.74
C GLU A 502 28.29 11.16 12.46
N GLU A 503 27.42 12.15 12.73
CA GLU A 503 27.82 13.35 13.49
C GLU A 503 28.34 13.03 14.90
N LYS A 504 27.75 12.02 15.57
CA LYS A 504 28.20 11.58 16.90
C LYS A 504 29.55 10.89 16.82
N LEU A 505 29.78 10.05 15.82
CA LEU A 505 31.05 9.37 15.60
C LEU A 505 32.16 10.38 15.26
N GLU A 506 31.90 11.34 14.38
CA GLU A 506 32.84 12.41 14.05
C GLU A 506 33.22 13.24 15.28
N LYS A 507 32.25 13.58 16.14
CA LYS A 507 32.51 14.28 17.41
C LYS A 507 33.39 13.45 18.35
N VAL A 508 33.09 12.17 18.52
CA VAL A 508 33.89 11.26 19.38
C VAL A 508 35.31 11.07 18.84
N GLU A 509 35.48 10.93 17.52
CA GLU A 509 36.81 10.87 16.90
C GLU A 509 37.58 12.18 17.08
N SER A 510 36.91 13.33 16.96
CA SER A 510 37.52 14.64 17.17
C SER A 510 37.95 14.87 18.63
N ASP A 511 37.15 14.43 19.59
CA ASP A 511 37.43 14.55 21.02
C ASP A 511 38.58 13.60 21.43
N ASN A 512 38.57 12.35 20.93
CA ASN A 512 39.66 11.40 21.16
C ASN A 512 40.97 11.86 20.51
N ALA A 513 40.92 12.46 19.32
CA ALA A 513 42.10 13.04 18.67
C ALA A 513 42.66 14.23 19.48
N GLN A 514 41.81 15.08 20.06
CA GLN A 514 42.24 16.16 20.95
C GLN A 514 42.85 15.63 22.26
N GLU A 515 42.32 14.54 22.82
CA GLU A 515 42.84 13.94 24.05
C GLU A 515 44.20 13.27 23.85
N VAL A 516 44.42 12.61 22.70
CA VAL A 516 45.72 12.02 22.32
C VAL A 516 46.78 13.09 22.06
N VAL A 517 46.42 14.22 21.45
CA VAL A 517 47.33 15.37 21.28
C VAL A 517 47.64 16.03 22.63
N GLY A 518 46.66 16.16 23.52
CA GLY A 518 46.84 16.72 24.87
C GLY A 518 47.70 15.86 25.81
N GLN A 519 47.81 14.55 25.58
CA GLN A 519 48.72 13.67 26.33
C GLN A 519 50.15 13.67 25.79
N ALA A 520 50.36 13.97 24.50
CA ALA A 520 51.70 14.05 23.90
C ALA A 520 52.51 15.29 24.34
N GLU A 521 51.87 16.32 24.92
CA GLU A 521 52.53 17.55 25.40
C GLU A 521 52.96 17.52 26.88
N ARG A 522 52.83 16.40 27.59
CA ARG A 522 53.41 16.26 28.95
C ARG A 522 54.81 15.65 28.88
N GLU A 523 55.78 16.44 28.45
CA GLU A 523 57.21 16.11 28.62
C GLU A 523 57.60 16.02 30.11
N ALA A 524 58.44 15.04 30.41
CA ALA A 524 58.95 14.74 31.75
C ALA A 524 59.84 15.87 32.30
N PRO A 525 59.81 16.15 33.62
CA PRO A 525 60.70 17.14 34.20
C PRO A 525 62.15 16.63 34.16
N VAL A 526 63.01 17.39 33.49
CA VAL A 526 64.47 17.22 33.51
C VAL A 526 64.97 17.47 34.93
N ALA A 527 65.62 16.46 35.50
CA ALA A 527 66.42 16.60 36.71
C ALA A 527 67.79 17.17 36.31
N ASP A 528 68.15 18.33 36.84
CA ASP A 528 69.53 18.80 36.84
C ASP A 528 70.00 19.01 38.29
N GLU A 529 71.13 18.36 38.58
CA GLU A 529 71.96 18.53 39.78
C GLU A 529 72.78 19.83 39.70
N LEU A 530 73.14 20.31 40.91
CA LEU A 530 74.09 21.37 41.31
C LEU A 530 73.53 22.78 41.57
#